data_AF-A0A8H6BJ33-F1
#
_entry.id   AF-A0A8H6BJ33-F1
#
_cell.length_a   1.000
_cell.length_b   1.000
_cell.length_c   1.000
_cell.angle_alpha   90.00
_cell.angle_beta   90.00
_cell.angle_gamma   90.00
#
_symmetry.space_group_name_H-M   'P 1'
#
loop_
_entity.id
_entity.type
_entity.pdbx_description
1 polymer ?
#
loop_
_entity_poly.entity_id
_entity_poly.type
_entity_poly.pdbx_seq_one_letter_code
_entity_poly.pdbx_strand_id
1 'polypeptide(L)'
;MDSIVSFVWRIIVYLGLLRNLITLFNMSGLTYANHPSILTADNRIEENSNRPIPRTGDQNGTFSIDYEFQQKIKTQYEIAIRYYLNRSFVSAWKIVHPLIHQIMASSIKNRSGSNGESLDKLLTIKCFKLYLTLVDLLLKSLDPEGTQIKTDFNNYIHEEAGQIEAEAIHEKFMRGILLKQITQIYNGVIADVDAELFLMCCVIEFSNGFPLQQLRSQMEGYLIAVNILHGTDYDIFRTLKDHRKENVLKFYLMQVMVKAENVHESRDLICRIFVTNEDKLKEYMSLFETAVAKIQGRCKKNLN
;
A
#
# COMPACT_ATOMS: atom_id res chain seq x y z
N MET A 1 23.10 25.05 -4.49
CA MET A 1 21.66 25.37 -4.26
C MET A 1 20.75 24.16 -4.52
N ASP A 2 21.35 22.98 -4.72
CA ASP A 2 20.72 21.74 -5.21
C ASP A 2 20.04 20.91 -4.11
N SER A 3 20.39 21.17 -2.86
CA SER A 3 19.76 20.57 -1.67
C SER A 3 18.32 21.06 -1.48
N ILE A 4 18.05 22.36 -1.65
CA ILE A 4 16.74 22.96 -1.36
C ILE A 4 15.69 22.55 -2.41
N VAL A 5 16.07 22.41 -3.68
CA VAL A 5 15.12 22.07 -4.76
C VAL A 5 14.85 20.56 -4.82
N SER A 6 15.83 19.70 -4.50
CA SER A 6 15.65 18.26 -4.29
C SER A 6 14.75 17.99 -3.06
N PHE A 7 14.96 18.75 -1.99
CA PHE A 7 14.14 18.74 -0.78
C PHE A 7 12.71 19.19 -1.06
N VAL A 8 12.51 20.29 -1.80
CA VAL A 8 11.19 20.80 -2.19
C VAL A 8 10.46 19.80 -3.11
N TRP A 9 11.14 19.02 -3.95
CA TRP A 9 10.47 18.02 -4.80
C TRP A 9 10.19 16.70 -4.08
N ARG A 10 11.10 16.24 -3.22
CA ARG A 10 10.80 15.15 -2.29
C ARG A 10 9.60 15.55 -1.43
N ILE A 11 9.56 16.78 -0.90
CA ILE A 11 8.43 17.35 -0.15
C ILE A 11 7.19 17.61 -1.00
N ILE A 12 7.24 17.93 -2.30
CA ILE A 12 6.02 18.10 -3.12
C ILE A 12 5.48 16.74 -3.58
N VAL A 13 6.34 15.74 -3.81
CA VAL A 13 5.92 14.36 -4.01
C VAL A 13 5.42 13.77 -2.69
N TYR A 14 6.06 14.09 -1.55
CA TYR A 14 5.62 13.69 -0.22
C TYR A 14 4.35 14.41 0.20
N LEU A 15 4.22 15.72 -0.01
CA LEU A 15 3.00 16.49 0.26
C LEU A 15 1.94 16.17 -0.78
N GLY A 16 2.29 15.78 -2.00
CA GLY A 16 1.35 15.29 -3.01
C GLY A 16 0.81 13.91 -2.64
N LEU A 17 1.66 13.01 -2.16
CA LEU A 17 1.28 11.69 -1.64
C LEU A 17 0.61 11.78 -0.27
N LEU A 18 1.05 12.66 0.62
CA LEU A 18 0.49 12.91 1.95
C LEU A 18 -0.82 13.69 1.85
N ARG A 19 -0.93 14.65 0.92
CA ARG A 19 -2.21 15.30 0.59
C ARG A 19 -3.12 14.30 -0.10
N ASN A 20 -2.68 13.50 -1.06
CA ASN A 20 -3.51 12.42 -1.61
C ASN A 20 -3.92 11.39 -0.55
N LEU A 21 -3.03 11.03 0.40
CA LEU A 21 -3.34 10.16 1.54
C LEU A 21 -4.32 10.82 2.51
N ILE A 22 -4.17 12.11 2.84
CA ILE A 22 -5.12 12.90 3.66
C ILE A 22 -6.46 13.05 2.92
N THR A 23 -6.45 13.23 1.60
CA THR A 23 -7.68 13.27 0.78
C THR A 23 -8.32 11.89 0.69
N LEU A 24 -7.54 10.80 0.68
CA LEU A 24 -7.98 9.40 0.77
C LEU A 24 -8.56 9.07 2.15
N PHE A 25 -7.96 9.55 3.24
CA PHE A 25 -8.49 9.43 4.59
C PHE A 25 -9.77 10.28 4.77
N ASN A 26 -9.86 11.45 4.14
CA ASN A 26 -11.08 12.29 4.14
C ASN A 26 -12.18 11.73 3.23
N MET A 27 -11.85 11.03 2.14
CA MET A 27 -12.85 10.31 1.32
C MET A 27 -13.36 9.02 1.99
N SER A 28 -12.62 8.47 2.96
CA SER A 28 -13.15 7.47 3.89
C SER A 28 -13.95 8.06 5.06
N GLY A 29 -14.10 9.40 5.10
CA GLY A 29 -14.90 10.14 6.08
C GLY A 29 -16.16 10.72 5.46
N LEU A 30 -17.19 9.88 5.29
CA LEU A 30 -18.58 10.34 5.24
C LEU A 30 -19.40 9.50 6.22
N THR A 31 -19.60 10.12 7.39
CA THR A 31 -20.84 10.10 8.19
C THR A 31 -21.51 8.75 8.43
N TYR A 32 -21.38 8.24 9.66
CA TYR A 32 -22.60 8.00 10.44
C TYR A 32 -22.57 8.88 11.67
N ALA A 33 -23.34 9.96 11.56
CA ALA A 33 -23.80 10.75 12.68
C ALA A 33 -24.71 9.87 13.56
N ASN A 34 -24.58 10.06 14.87
CA ASN A 34 -25.60 9.94 15.90
C ASN A 34 -26.94 9.35 15.43
N HIS A 35 -27.21 8.10 15.80
CA HIS A 35 -28.57 7.75 16.21
C HIS A 35 -28.58 7.67 17.74
N PRO A 36 -29.35 8.51 18.44
CA PRO A 36 -29.49 8.41 19.87
C PRO A 36 -30.21 7.11 20.21
N SER A 37 -29.74 6.49 21.28
CA SER A 37 -30.43 5.49 22.08
C SER A 37 -31.94 5.75 22.16
N ILE A 38 -32.74 4.82 21.64
CA ILE A 38 -34.11 4.60 22.09
C ILE A 38 -34.14 3.20 22.69
N LEU A 39 -33.80 3.17 23.98
CA LEU A 39 -34.42 2.25 24.92
C LEU A 39 -35.91 2.60 24.97
N THR A 40 -36.73 1.80 24.31
CA THR A 40 -38.11 1.61 24.75
C THR A 40 -38.25 0.14 25.07
N ALA A 41 -38.06 -0.15 26.35
CA ALA A 41 -38.70 -1.27 26.99
C ALA A 41 -40.21 -1.10 26.78
N ASP A 42 -40.84 -2.06 26.12
CA ASP A 42 -42.27 -2.25 26.26
C ASP A 42 -42.54 -3.74 26.48
N ASN A 43 -42.93 -4.01 27.72
CA ASN A 43 -43.40 -5.30 28.18
C ASN A 43 -44.73 -5.61 27.50
N ARG A 44 -44.79 -6.70 26.73
CA ARG A 44 -46.03 -7.49 26.63
C ARG A 44 -45.72 -8.98 26.63
N ILE A 45 -46.00 -9.54 27.80
CA ILE A 45 -46.27 -10.95 28.06
C ILE A 45 -47.56 -11.31 27.33
N GLU A 46 -47.52 -12.28 26.43
CA GLU A 46 -48.67 -13.16 26.17
C GLU A 46 -48.17 -14.59 25.96
N GLU A 47 -48.73 -15.47 26.79
CA GLU A 47 -48.61 -16.92 26.78
C GLU A 47 -49.24 -17.51 25.51
N ASN A 48 -48.68 -18.58 24.93
CA ASN A 48 -49.15 -19.97 25.13
C ASN A 48 -48.74 -20.92 23.99
N SER A 49 -48.58 -22.20 24.36
CA SER A 49 -48.73 -23.42 23.54
C SER A 49 -47.50 -24.10 22.90
N ASN A 50 -47.02 -25.11 23.64
CA ASN A 50 -46.78 -26.52 23.24
C ASN A 50 -45.67 -26.94 22.23
N ARG A 51 -44.61 -27.52 22.83
CA ARG A 51 -43.75 -28.66 22.41
C ARG A 51 -42.75 -28.46 21.25
N PRO A 52 -41.71 -29.32 21.12
CA PRO A 52 -41.07 -30.23 22.08
C PRO A 52 -39.58 -29.91 22.31
N ILE A 53 -38.97 -30.46 23.37
CA ILE A 53 -37.52 -30.43 23.62
C ILE A 53 -36.79 -31.21 22.51
N PRO A 54 -35.69 -30.67 21.95
CA PRO A 54 -34.61 -31.53 21.48
C PRO A 54 -33.24 -31.08 21.98
N ARG A 55 -32.58 -32.04 22.65
CA ARG A 55 -31.14 -32.35 22.56
C ARG A 55 -30.16 -31.22 22.91
N THR A 56 -29.59 -31.37 24.11
CA THR A 56 -28.22 -30.98 24.42
C THR A 56 -27.26 -31.52 23.35
N GLY A 57 -26.97 -30.67 22.37
CA GLY A 57 -25.85 -30.81 21.45
C GLY A 57 -25.07 -29.51 21.53
N ASP A 58 -24.04 -29.49 22.38
CA ASP A 58 -23.02 -28.44 22.36
C ASP A 58 -22.40 -28.41 20.96
N GLN A 59 -22.84 -27.45 20.14
CA GLN A 59 -22.21 -27.05 18.89
C GLN A 59 -21.97 -25.54 18.88
N ASN A 60 -21.46 -24.99 19.99
CA ASN A 60 -21.02 -23.60 20.09
C ASN A 60 -19.49 -23.48 20.15
N GLY A 61 -18.78 -24.27 19.35
CA GLY A 61 -17.33 -24.37 19.42
C GLY A 61 -16.63 -24.31 18.08
N THR A 62 -16.87 -23.30 17.23
CA THR A 62 -15.95 -23.03 16.11
C THR A 62 -15.97 -21.63 15.49
N PHE A 63 -16.83 -20.70 15.94
CA PHE A 63 -16.90 -19.35 15.34
C PHE A 63 -16.24 -18.23 16.17
N SER A 64 -15.88 -18.44 17.44
CA SER A 64 -15.40 -17.35 18.31
C SER A 64 -13.92 -16.97 18.11
N ILE A 65 -13.09 -17.92 17.66
CA ILE A 65 -11.63 -17.72 17.57
C ILE A 65 -11.27 -16.71 16.47
N ASP A 66 -11.97 -16.73 15.34
CA ASP A 66 -11.69 -15.80 14.24
C ASP A 66 -12.18 -14.38 14.56
N TYR A 67 -13.36 -14.24 15.17
CA TYR A 67 -13.87 -12.93 15.60
C TYR A 67 -12.96 -12.26 16.65
N GLU A 68 -12.47 -13.01 17.65
CA GLU A 68 -11.55 -12.48 18.65
C GLU A 68 -10.23 -12.02 18.03
N PHE A 69 -9.70 -12.80 17.09
CA PHE A 69 -8.50 -12.43 16.33
C PHE A 69 -8.71 -11.18 15.47
N GLN A 70 -9.84 -11.09 14.76
CA GLN A 70 -10.20 -9.90 13.97
C GLN A 70 -10.35 -8.65 14.85
N GLN A 71 -11.02 -8.76 16.01
CA GLN A 71 -11.16 -7.65 16.95
C GLN A 71 -9.82 -7.22 17.55
N LYS A 72 -8.92 -8.17 17.83
CA LYS A 72 -7.56 -7.87 18.27
C LYS A 72 -6.80 -7.08 17.20
N ILE A 73 -6.83 -7.51 15.94
CA ILE A 73 -6.20 -6.79 14.82
C ILE A 73 -6.78 -5.39 14.70
N LYS A 74 -8.11 -5.26 14.74
CA LYS A 74 -8.81 -3.98 14.66
C LYS A 74 -8.36 -3.03 15.78
N THR A 75 -8.34 -3.51 17.02
CA THR A 75 -7.93 -2.73 18.20
C THR A 75 -6.48 -2.28 18.07
N GLN A 76 -5.57 -3.18 17.66
CA GLN A 76 -4.15 -2.84 17.47
C GLN A 76 -3.97 -1.81 16.35
N TYR A 77 -4.69 -1.96 15.23
CA TYR A 77 -4.69 -0.97 14.16
C TYR A 77 -5.18 0.41 14.64
N GLU A 78 -6.29 0.47 15.37
CA GLU A 78 -6.86 1.71 15.90
C GLU A 78 -5.92 2.44 16.88
N ILE A 79 -5.20 1.68 17.71
CA ILE A 79 -4.18 2.26 18.60
C ILE A 79 -2.99 2.77 17.78
N ALA A 80 -2.49 1.96 16.85
CA ALA A 80 -1.35 2.32 16.02
C ALA A 80 -1.60 3.55 15.15
N ILE A 81 -2.77 3.65 14.53
CA ILE A 81 -3.10 4.81 13.70
C ILE A 81 -3.21 6.09 14.54
N ARG A 82 -3.70 6.00 15.79
CA ARG A 82 -3.68 7.16 16.72
C ARG A 82 -2.26 7.61 17.03
N TYR A 83 -1.34 6.68 17.30
CA TYR A 83 0.08 7.02 17.49
C TYR A 83 0.69 7.66 16.25
N TYR A 84 0.42 7.09 15.07
CA TYR A 84 0.89 7.64 13.79
C TYR A 84 0.37 9.07 13.56
N LEU A 85 -0.92 9.32 13.77
CA LEU A 85 -1.53 10.64 13.61
C LEU A 85 -0.97 11.67 14.61
N ASN A 86 -0.58 11.23 15.80
CA ASN A 86 0.11 12.04 16.80
C ASN A 86 1.63 12.14 16.58
N ARG A 87 2.14 11.68 15.43
CA ARG A 87 3.57 11.67 15.06
C ARG A 87 4.48 10.90 16.04
N SER A 88 3.91 9.94 16.77
CA SER A 88 4.66 8.96 17.56
C SER A 88 4.89 7.71 16.71
N PHE A 89 5.80 7.81 15.73
CA PHE A 89 5.99 6.77 14.73
C PHE A 89 6.64 5.52 15.32
N VAL A 90 7.52 5.66 16.31
CA VAL A 90 8.14 4.53 17.01
C VAL A 90 7.09 3.73 17.79
N SER A 91 6.15 4.41 18.46
CA SER A 91 5.04 3.72 19.14
C SER A 91 4.11 3.02 18.15
N ALA A 92 3.80 3.67 17.03
CA ALA A 92 3.01 3.04 15.97
C ALA A 92 3.74 1.82 15.38
N TRP A 93 5.04 1.93 15.14
CA TRP A 93 5.90 0.86 14.63
C TRP A 93 5.92 -0.38 15.50
N LYS A 94 6.14 -0.20 16.82
CA LYS A 94 6.16 -1.28 17.81
C LYS A 94 4.86 -2.09 17.86
N ILE A 95 3.75 -1.52 17.38
CA ILE A 95 2.46 -2.21 17.26
C ILE A 95 2.30 -2.83 15.87
N VAL A 96 2.54 -2.04 14.81
CA VAL A 96 2.23 -2.42 13.43
C VAL A 96 3.18 -3.48 12.90
N HIS A 97 4.47 -3.42 13.22
CA HIS A 97 5.44 -4.37 12.71
C HIS A 97 5.11 -5.82 13.17
N PRO A 98 4.87 -6.10 14.47
CA PRO A 98 4.39 -7.42 14.91
C PRO A 98 2.99 -7.79 14.39
N LEU A 99 2.11 -6.80 14.18
CA LEU A 99 0.76 -7.02 13.66
C LEU A 99 0.79 -7.58 12.22
N ILE A 100 1.67 -7.06 11.37
CA ILE A 100 1.83 -7.55 9.99
C ILE A 100 2.32 -9.00 9.97
N HIS A 101 3.24 -9.39 10.86
CA HIS A 101 3.66 -10.79 10.98
C HIS A 101 2.51 -11.70 11.40
N GLN A 102 1.63 -11.27 12.31
CA GLN A 102 0.43 -12.02 12.69
C GLN A 102 -0.54 -12.19 11.52
N ILE A 103 -0.77 -11.12 10.74
CA ILE A 103 -1.64 -11.15 9.55
C ILE A 103 -1.06 -12.08 8.46
N MET A 104 0.25 -12.01 8.21
CA MET A 104 0.89 -12.90 7.23
C MET A 104 0.83 -14.36 7.68
N ALA A 105 1.03 -14.64 8.97
CA ALA A 105 0.95 -15.99 9.52
C ALA A 105 -0.47 -16.59 9.44
N SER A 106 -1.51 -15.78 9.65
CA SER A 106 -2.91 -16.24 9.48
C SER A 106 -3.26 -16.50 8.02
N SER A 107 -2.77 -15.67 7.09
CA SER A 107 -3.01 -15.86 5.65
C SER A 107 -2.46 -17.19 5.11
N ILE A 108 -1.38 -17.70 5.69
CA ILE A 108 -0.81 -19.01 5.34
C ILE A 108 -1.75 -20.14 5.79
N LYS A 109 -2.32 -20.04 7.01
CA LYS A 109 -3.17 -21.10 7.58
C LYS A 109 -4.46 -21.31 6.79
N ASN A 110 -5.03 -20.24 6.23
CA ASN A 110 -6.25 -20.32 5.42
C ASN A 110 -6.04 -21.05 4.08
N ARG A 111 -4.80 -21.23 3.62
CA ARG A 111 -4.50 -22.03 2.42
C ARG A 111 -4.62 -23.55 2.66
N SER A 112 -4.63 -23.99 3.92
CA SER A 112 -4.63 -25.40 4.30
C SER A 112 -6.03 -26.02 4.40
N GLY A 113 -7.06 -25.38 3.85
CA GLY A 113 -8.38 -25.99 3.68
C GLY A 113 -9.35 -25.89 4.85
N SER A 114 -9.12 -25.01 5.84
CA SER A 114 -10.19 -24.69 6.80
C SER A 114 -11.13 -23.66 6.17
N ASN A 115 -12.43 -23.97 6.11
CA ASN A 115 -13.55 -23.11 5.71
C ASN A 115 -13.76 -21.89 6.65
N GLY A 116 -12.69 -21.39 7.27
CA GLY A 116 -12.71 -20.25 8.17
C GLY A 116 -12.91 -18.98 7.36
N GLU A 117 -13.76 -18.10 7.88
CA GLU A 117 -13.91 -16.74 7.38
C GLU A 117 -12.53 -16.10 7.25
N SER A 118 -12.25 -15.52 6.08
CA SER A 118 -10.99 -14.83 5.87
C SER A 118 -11.03 -13.52 6.65
N LEU A 119 -9.94 -13.20 7.37
CA LEU A 119 -9.69 -11.88 7.95
C LEU A 119 -10.16 -10.77 7.00
N ASP A 120 -10.89 -9.78 7.53
CA ASP A 120 -11.38 -8.65 6.75
C ASP A 120 -10.28 -8.07 5.84
N LYS A 121 -10.49 -8.22 4.54
CA LYS A 121 -9.56 -7.79 3.49
C LYS A 121 -9.34 -6.28 3.56
N LEU A 122 -10.36 -5.51 3.92
CA LEU A 122 -10.26 -4.06 4.04
C LEU A 122 -9.39 -3.66 5.24
N LEU A 123 -9.61 -4.27 6.40
CA LEU A 123 -8.76 -4.07 7.58
C LEU A 123 -7.30 -4.48 7.31
N THR A 124 -7.09 -5.60 6.62
CA THR A 124 -5.77 -6.05 6.20
C THR A 124 -5.06 -5.00 5.34
N ILE A 125 -5.74 -4.50 4.30
CA ILE A 125 -5.19 -3.44 3.44
C ILE A 125 -4.83 -2.19 4.26
N LYS A 126 -5.70 -1.77 5.20
CA LYS A 126 -5.42 -0.62 6.08
C LYS A 126 -4.16 -0.82 6.92
N CYS A 127 -3.99 -2.01 7.51
CA CYS A 127 -2.78 -2.35 8.28
C CYS A 127 -1.52 -2.27 7.40
N PHE A 128 -1.57 -2.82 6.18
CA PHE A 128 -0.44 -2.78 5.25
C PHE A 128 -0.12 -1.35 4.78
N LYS A 129 -1.12 -0.50 4.52
CA LYS A 129 -0.87 0.91 4.19
C LYS A 129 -0.12 1.64 5.30
N LEU A 130 -0.55 1.45 6.55
CA LEU A 130 0.12 2.04 7.71
C LEU A 130 1.55 1.51 7.85
N TYR A 131 1.72 0.19 7.71
CA TYR A 131 3.04 -0.45 7.72
C TYR A 131 3.99 0.11 6.67
N LEU A 132 3.55 0.16 5.40
CA LEU A 132 4.36 0.69 4.30
C LEU A 132 4.74 2.15 4.52
N THR A 133 3.83 2.95 5.09
CA THR A 133 4.12 4.35 5.41
C THR A 133 5.17 4.47 6.52
N LEU A 134 5.10 3.64 7.56
CA LEU A 134 6.09 3.61 8.63
C LEU A 134 7.44 3.07 8.15
N VAL A 135 7.44 2.06 7.27
CA VAL A 135 8.64 1.56 6.60
C VAL A 135 9.35 2.70 5.85
N ASP A 136 8.61 3.47 5.05
CA ASP A 136 9.19 4.58 4.29
C ASP A 136 9.82 5.65 5.19
N LEU A 137 9.17 5.98 6.31
CA LEU A 137 9.70 6.92 7.31
C LEU A 137 10.95 6.37 8.01
N LEU A 138 10.95 5.08 8.36
CA LEU A 138 12.10 4.42 8.98
C LEU A 138 13.30 4.41 8.04
N LEU A 139 13.10 4.01 6.78
CA LEU A 139 14.17 3.98 5.76
C LEU A 139 14.74 5.37 5.48
N LYS A 140 13.89 6.40 5.43
CA LYS A 140 14.35 7.79 5.27
C LYS A 140 15.14 8.31 6.46
N SER A 141 14.91 7.75 7.65
CA SER A 141 15.67 8.11 8.84
C SER A 141 17.08 7.53 8.80
N LEU A 142 17.31 6.42 8.08
CA LEU A 142 18.63 5.82 7.87
C LEU A 142 19.52 6.59 6.90
N ASP A 143 18.96 7.50 6.09
CA ASP A 143 19.72 8.31 5.13
C ASP A 143 20.12 9.65 5.78
N PRO A 144 21.37 9.80 6.28
CA PRO A 144 21.82 11.01 6.95
C PRO A 144 21.87 12.24 6.03
N GLU A 145 21.91 12.04 4.70
CA GLU A 145 22.02 13.12 3.72
C GLU A 145 20.70 13.42 2.99
N GLY A 146 19.80 12.43 2.88
CA GLY A 146 18.69 12.50 1.92
C GLY A 146 17.38 13.12 2.40
N THR A 147 17.10 13.18 3.70
CA THR A 147 15.85 13.82 4.16
C THR A 147 15.93 14.26 5.62
N GLN A 148 15.97 15.57 5.87
CA GLN A 148 15.82 16.14 7.23
C GLN A 148 14.38 16.05 7.76
N ILE A 149 13.68 14.93 7.53
CA ILE A 149 12.41 14.70 8.20
C ILE A 149 12.76 14.31 9.64
N LYS A 150 12.70 15.28 10.55
CA LYS A 150 12.85 15.01 11.98
C LYS A 150 11.67 14.17 12.44
N THR A 151 11.90 12.88 12.65
CA THR A 151 10.94 11.94 13.22
C THR A 151 11.47 11.40 14.55
N ASP A 152 10.61 10.80 15.36
CA ASP A 152 11.04 10.06 16.55
C ASP A 152 11.80 8.76 16.18
N PHE A 153 11.74 8.30 14.93
CA PHE A 153 12.60 7.22 14.45
C PHE A 153 14.09 7.60 14.43
N ASN A 154 14.44 8.87 14.25
CA ASN A 154 15.84 9.31 14.30
C ASN A 154 16.50 8.95 15.64
N ASN A 155 15.76 9.07 16.75
CA ASN A 155 16.27 8.66 18.06
C ASN A 155 16.33 7.14 18.17
N TYR A 156 15.31 6.45 17.66
CA TYR A 156 15.22 4.98 17.68
C TYR A 156 16.39 4.31 16.93
N ILE A 157 16.79 4.82 15.76
CA ILE A 157 17.91 4.27 15.00
C ILE A 157 19.28 4.58 15.61
N HIS A 158 19.36 5.52 16.56
CA HIS A 158 20.58 5.75 17.34
C HIS A 158 20.69 4.79 18.53
N GLU A 159 19.61 4.09 18.87
CA GLU A 159 19.64 2.96 19.80
C GLU A 159 20.09 1.70 19.04
N GLU A 160 21.01 0.92 19.61
CA GLU A 160 21.61 -0.26 18.96
C GLU A 160 20.56 -1.24 18.40
N ALA A 161 19.51 -1.53 19.19
CA ALA A 161 18.43 -2.42 18.78
C ALA A 161 17.62 -1.87 17.58
N GLY A 162 17.37 -0.55 17.56
CA GLY A 162 16.63 0.09 16.48
C GLY A 162 17.45 0.19 15.20
N GLN A 163 18.76 0.43 15.31
CA GLN A 163 19.68 0.39 14.18
C GLN A 163 19.69 -0.99 13.51
N ILE A 164 19.89 -2.06 14.29
CA ILE A 164 19.94 -3.44 13.78
C ILE A 164 18.63 -3.81 13.08
N GLU A 165 17.47 -3.45 13.65
CA GLU A 165 16.18 -3.73 13.03
C GLU A 165 16.03 -2.98 11.69
N ALA A 166 16.35 -1.69 11.68
CA ALA A 166 16.21 -0.84 10.51
C ALA A 166 17.14 -1.27 9.37
N GLU A 167 18.39 -1.62 9.67
CA GLU A 167 19.35 -2.16 8.70
C GLU A 167 18.89 -3.51 8.14
N ALA A 168 18.40 -4.42 8.98
CA ALA A 168 17.89 -5.72 8.54
C ALA A 168 16.66 -5.57 7.62
N ILE A 169 15.81 -4.57 7.88
CA ILE A 169 14.67 -4.22 7.05
C ILE A 169 15.14 -3.67 5.70
N HIS A 170 16.07 -2.71 5.72
CA HIS A 170 16.67 -2.14 4.52
C HIS A 170 17.32 -3.24 3.65
N GLU A 171 18.13 -4.13 4.23
CA GLU A 171 18.78 -5.24 3.52
C GLU A 171 17.77 -6.18 2.87
N LYS A 172 16.71 -6.57 3.60
CA LYS A 172 15.65 -7.42 3.04
C LYS A 172 14.92 -6.73 1.89
N PHE A 173 14.67 -5.43 2.02
CA PHE A 173 13.97 -4.64 1.01
C PHE A 173 14.82 -4.38 -0.24
N MET A 174 16.13 -4.21 -0.11
CA MET A 174 17.08 -4.20 -1.24
C MET A 174 17.08 -5.50 -2.07
N ARG A 175 16.49 -6.58 -1.53
CA ARG A 175 16.27 -7.87 -2.23
C ARG A 175 14.86 -8.04 -2.78
N GLY A 176 14.05 -6.96 -2.82
CA GLY A 176 12.70 -6.94 -3.39
C GLY A 176 11.66 -7.72 -2.58
N ILE A 177 11.79 -7.76 -1.23
CA ILE A 177 10.86 -8.52 -0.37
C ILE A 177 9.47 -7.84 -0.23
N LEU A 178 9.33 -6.53 -0.48
CA LEU A 178 8.06 -5.80 -0.28
C LEU A 178 6.94 -6.39 -1.13
N LEU A 179 7.19 -6.60 -2.42
CA LEU A 179 6.22 -7.22 -3.31
C LEU A 179 5.85 -8.64 -2.85
N LYS A 180 6.83 -9.42 -2.36
CA LYS A 180 6.59 -10.78 -1.87
C LYS A 180 5.66 -10.76 -0.66
N GLN A 181 5.86 -9.84 0.29
CA GLN A 181 5.01 -9.70 1.47
C GLN A 181 3.57 -9.34 1.11
N ILE A 182 3.35 -8.36 0.22
CA ILE A 182 1.99 -8.01 -0.20
C ILE A 182 1.37 -9.13 -1.03
N THR A 183 2.11 -9.81 -1.91
CA THR A 183 1.56 -10.89 -2.75
C THR A 183 1.13 -12.09 -1.90
N GLN A 184 1.78 -12.32 -0.76
CA GLN A 184 1.45 -13.39 0.16
C GLN A 184 0.02 -13.28 0.73
N ILE A 185 -0.44 -12.07 1.06
CA ILE A 185 -1.82 -11.84 1.55
C ILE A 185 -2.88 -11.95 0.46
N TYR A 186 -2.47 -12.07 -0.82
CA TYR A 186 -3.32 -12.40 -1.97
C TYR A 186 -3.04 -13.81 -2.50
N ASN A 187 -2.74 -14.75 -1.60
CA ASN A 187 -2.52 -16.16 -1.93
C ASN A 187 -1.40 -16.44 -2.95
N GLY A 188 -0.48 -15.50 -3.15
CA GLY A 188 0.57 -15.62 -4.17
C GLY A 188 0.17 -15.14 -5.56
N VAL A 189 -1.08 -14.69 -5.75
CA VAL A 189 -1.61 -14.26 -7.05
C VAL A 189 -1.37 -12.75 -7.23
N ILE A 190 -0.34 -12.41 -8.02
CA ILE A 190 0.06 -11.01 -8.25
C ILE A 190 -1.05 -10.15 -8.91
N ALA A 191 -1.89 -10.75 -9.76
CA ALA A 191 -2.98 -10.05 -10.44
C ALA A 191 -4.06 -9.53 -9.47
N ASP A 192 -4.23 -10.19 -8.33
CA ASP A 192 -5.25 -9.87 -7.32
C ASP A 192 -4.78 -8.83 -6.31
N VAL A 193 -3.47 -8.54 -6.29
CA VAL A 193 -2.86 -7.56 -5.38
C VAL A 193 -3.51 -6.20 -5.59
N ASP A 194 -3.90 -5.57 -4.46
CA ASP A 194 -4.46 -4.23 -4.51
C ASP A 194 -3.45 -3.25 -5.13
N ALA A 195 -3.90 -2.59 -6.22
CA ALA A 195 -3.04 -1.74 -7.04
C ALA A 195 -2.43 -0.57 -6.25
N GLU A 196 -3.10 -0.10 -5.21
CA GLU A 196 -2.61 0.98 -4.36
C GLU A 196 -1.48 0.49 -3.45
N LEU A 197 -1.64 -0.68 -2.83
CA LEU A 197 -0.56 -1.32 -2.06
C LEU A 197 0.66 -1.62 -2.94
N PHE A 198 0.42 -2.11 -4.16
CA PHE A 198 1.48 -2.36 -5.14
C PHE A 198 2.23 -1.07 -5.47
N LEU A 199 1.50 0.02 -5.78
CA LEU A 199 2.09 1.31 -6.09
C LEU A 199 2.88 1.87 -4.89
N MET A 200 2.35 1.77 -3.66
CA MET A 200 3.07 2.20 -2.46
C MET A 200 4.41 1.48 -2.32
N CYS A 201 4.46 0.17 -2.54
CA CYS A 201 5.71 -0.58 -2.53
C CYS A 201 6.68 -0.03 -3.58
N CYS A 202 6.24 0.13 -4.83
CA CYS A 202 7.08 0.63 -5.91
C CYS A 202 7.64 2.04 -5.63
N VAL A 203 6.84 2.93 -5.05
CA VAL A 203 7.25 4.28 -4.67
C VAL A 203 8.30 4.25 -3.56
N ILE A 204 8.12 3.38 -2.57
CA ILE A 204 9.09 3.20 -1.47
C ILE A 204 10.42 2.72 -2.04
N GLU A 205 10.42 1.65 -2.83
CA GLU A 205 11.64 1.11 -3.44
C GLU A 205 12.33 2.15 -4.32
N PHE A 206 11.58 2.86 -5.16
CA PHE A 206 12.12 3.88 -6.06
C PHE A 206 12.74 5.07 -5.30
N SER A 207 12.08 5.53 -4.24
CA SER A 207 12.48 6.73 -3.49
C SER A 207 13.63 6.48 -2.53
N ASN A 208 13.76 5.25 -2.04
CA ASN A 208 14.85 4.81 -1.16
C ASN A 208 16.03 4.18 -1.92
N GLY A 209 16.08 4.36 -3.25
CA GLY A 209 17.28 4.06 -4.04
C GLY A 209 17.52 2.57 -4.33
N PHE A 210 16.48 1.75 -4.30
CA PHE A 210 16.63 0.31 -4.54
C PHE A 210 16.99 0.00 -6.00
N PRO A 211 17.50 -1.21 -6.29
CA PRO A 211 17.93 -1.57 -7.64
C PRO A 211 16.81 -1.39 -8.68
N LEU A 212 16.99 -0.41 -9.58
CA LEU A 212 15.98 -0.01 -10.56
C LEU A 212 15.56 -1.15 -11.49
N GLN A 213 16.51 -2.05 -11.83
CA GLN A 213 16.23 -3.22 -12.66
C GLN A 213 15.24 -4.20 -11.99
N GLN A 214 15.36 -4.41 -10.68
CA GLN A 214 14.46 -5.29 -9.95
C GLN A 214 13.07 -4.66 -9.87
N LEU A 215 12.98 -3.37 -9.54
CA LEU A 215 11.73 -2.62 -9.52
C LEU A 215 11.03 -2.66 -10.89
N ARG A 216 11.79 -2.45 -11.99
CA ARG A 216 11.27 -2.57 -13.34
C ARG A 216 10.64 -3.95 -13.58
N SER A 217 11.38 -5.02 -13.29
CA SER A 217 10.92 -6.40 -13.49
C SER A 217 9.65 -6.71 -12.69
N GLN A 218 9.57 -6.23 -11.45
CA GLN A 218 8.38 -6.38 -10.60
C GLN A 218 7.16 -5.64 -11.18
N MET A 219 7.35 -4.40 -11.64
CA MET A 219 6.29 -3.61 -12.28
C MET A 219 5.81 -4.22 -13.60
N GLU A 220 6.72 -4.68 -14.44
CA GLU A 220 6.38 -5.42 -15.65
C GLU A 220 5.57 -6.68 -15.31
N GLY A 221 6.04 -7.49 -14.35
CA GLY A 221 5.32 -8.69 -13.91
C GLY A 221 3.87 -8.39 -13.47
N TYR A 222 3.66 -7.33 -12.70
CA TYR A 222 2.32 -6.90 -12.30
C TYR A 222 1.48 -6.44 -13.50
N LEU A 223 2.01 -5.54 -14.34
CA LEU A 223 1.28 -4.98 -15.48
C LEU A 223 0.96 -6.04 -16.55
N ILE A 224 1.78 -7.08 -16.68
CA ILE A 224 1.48 -8.26 -17.50
C ILE A 224 0.31 -9.04 -16.88
N ALA A 225 0.38 -9.32 -15.57
CA ALA A 225 -0.63 -10.12 -14.88
C ALA A 225 -2.03 -9.48 -14.88
N VAL A 226 -2.12 -8.14 -14.92
CA VAL A 226 -3.39 -7.41 -15.04
C VAL A 226 -3.76 -7.06 -16.50
N ASN A 227 -3.09 -7.66 -17.49
CA ASN A 227 -3.32 -7.51 -18.93
C ASN A 227 -3.13 -6.09 -19.49
N ILE A 228 -2.29 -5.25 -18.87
CA ILE A 228 -1.96 -3.93 -19.42
C ILE A 228 -0.86 -4.03 -20.49
N LEU A 229 0.16 -4.88 -20.28
CA LEU A 229 1.28 -5.01 -21.24
C LEU A 229 1.07 -6.07 -22.32
N HIS A 230 0.15 -7.01 -22.16
CA HIS A 230 -0.09 -8.09 -23.14
C HIS A 230 -1.59 -8.31 -23.45
N GLY A 231 -2.48 -7.49 -22.88
CA GLY A 231 -3.90 -7.60 -23.16
C GLY A 231 -4.27 -7.09 -24.55
N THR A 232 -5.47 -7.43 -24.99
CA THR A 232 -6.09 -6.75 -26.13
C THR A 232 -6.46 -5.31 -25.73
N ASP A 233 -6.70 -4.44 -26.70
CA ASP A 233 -7.21 -3.07 -26.44
C ASP A 233 -8.41 -3.08 -25.50
N TYR A 234 -9.34 -4.02 -25.70
CA TYR A 234 -10.50 -4.19 -24.83
C TYR A 234 -10.10 -4.49 -23.37
N ASP A 235 -9.16 -5.42 -23.15
CA ASP A 235 -8.68 -5.77 -21.81
C ASP A 235 -7.96 -4.60 -21.15
N ILE A 236 -7.08 -3.93 -21.90
CA ILE A 236 -6.31 -2.78 -21.44
C ILE A 236 -7.26 -1.68 -20.98
N PHE A 237 -8.20 -1.23 -21.82
CA PHE A 237 -9.12 -0.16 -21.46
C PHE A 237 -10.07 -0.55 -20.33
N ARG A 238 -10.50 -1.81 -20.28
CA ARG A 238 -11.31 -2.32 -19.16
C ARG A 238 -10.52 -2.24 -17.85
N THR A 239 -9.27 -2.68 -17.84
CA THR A 239 -8.40 -2.65 -16.65
C THR A 239 -8.09 -1.21 -16.23
N LEU A 240 -7.83 -0.31 -17.19
CA LEU A 240 -7.51 1.10 -16.92
C LEU A 240 -8.70 1.95 -16.47
N LYS A 241 -9.93 1.42 -16.45
CA LYS A 241 -11.05 2.05 -15.72
C LYS A 241 -10.79 2.11 -14.20
N ASP A 242 -9.95 1.22 -13.66
CA ASP A 242 -9.46 1.34 -12.28
C ASP A 242 -8.29 2.34 -12.25
N HIS A 243 -8.57 3.57 -11.82
CA HIS A 243 -7.56 4.63 -11.72
C HIS A 243 -6.34 4.25 -10.89
N ARG A 244 -6.46 3.30 -9.95
CA ARG A 244 -5.31 2.83 -9.15
C ARG A 244 -4.33 2.04 -10.02
N LYS A 245 -4.83 1.23 -10.96
CA LYS A 245 -3.99 0.52 -11.96
C LYS A 245 -3.44 1.48 -13.00
N GLU A 246 -4.23 2.47 -13.40
CA GLU A 246 -3.74 3.57 -14.26
C GLU A 246 -2.56 4.31 -13.60
N ASN A 247 -2.62 4.56 -12.29
CA ASN A 247 -1.52 5.18 -11.55
C ASN A 247 -0.25 4.31 -11.51
N VAL A 248 -0.39 2.99 -11.44
CA VAL A 248 0.76 2.06 -11.55
C VAL A 248 1.41 2.19 -12.94
N LEU A 249 0.61 2.19 -14.00
CA LEU A 249 1.11 2.38 -15.37
C LEU A 249 1.79 3.74 -15.55
N LYS A 250 1.18 4.82 -15.05
CA LYS A 250 1.76 6.18 -15.07
C LYS A 250 3.09 6.21 -14.32
N PHE A 251 3.18 5.61 -13.13
CA PHE A 251 4.44 5.57 -12.39
C PHE A 251 5.53 4.80 -13.14
N TYR A 252 5.19 3.66 -13.73
CA TYR A 252 6.10 2.84 -14.52
C TYR A 252 6.69 3.62 -15.70
N LEU A 253 5.83 4.17 -16.56
CA LEU A 253 6.23 4.86 -17.78
C LEU A 253 6.96 6.18 -17.51
N MET A 254 6.49 6.96 -16.53
CA MET A 254 6.94 8.34 -16.32
C MET A 254 8.08 8.47 -15.31
N GLN A 255 8.27 7.49 -14.42
CA GLN A 255 9.30 7.55 -13.37
C GLN A 255 10.35 6.46 -13.55
N VAL A 256 9.92 5.19 -13.56
CA VAL A 256 10.84 4.05 -13.58
C VAL A 256 11.58 3.96 -14.91
N MET A 257 10.84 3.98 -16.03
CA MET A 257 11.45 3.84 -17.36
C MET A 257 12.27 5.07 -17.76
N VAL A 258 11.83 6.28 -17.40
CA VAL A 258 12.60 7.50 -17.67
C VAL A 258 13.91 7.51 -16.87
N LYS A 259 13.88 7.09 -15.59
CA LYS A 259 15.09 6.97 -14.77
C LYS A 259 16.04 5.87 -15.28
N ALA A 260 15.50 4.84 -15.93
CA ALA A 260 16.28 3.78 -16.57
C ALA A 260 16.83 4.17 -17.96
N GLU A 261 16.63 5.41 -18.39
CA GLU A 261 17.07 5.94 -19.70
C GLU A 261 16.48 5.21 -20.93
N ASN A 262 15.44 4.38 -20.73
CA ASN A 262 14.77 3.62 -21.78
C ASN A 262 13.69 4.45 -22.49
N VAL A 263 14.09 5.61 -23.01
CA VAL A 263 13.15 6.60 -23.56
C VAL A 263 12.43 6.08 -24.79
N HIS A 264 13.16 5.42 -25.70
CA HIS A 264 12.57 4.87 -26.93
C HIS A 264 11.57 3.75 -26.64
N GLU A 265 11.96 2.76 -25.83
CA GLU A 265 11.10 1.64 -25.43
C GLU A 265 9.80 2.13 -24.74
N SER A 266 9.90 3.20 -23.95
CA SER A 266 8.73 3.81 -23.28
C SER A 266 7.76 4.45 -24.27
N ARG A 267 8.27 5.17 -25.28
CA ARG A 267 7.44 5.78 -26.32
C ARG A 267 6.71 4.72 -27.13
N ASP A 268 7.42 3.68 -27.56
CA ASP A 268 6.84 2.57 -28.32
C ASP A 268 5.75 1.87 -27.50
N LEU A 269 6.00 1.69 -26.19
CA LEU A 269 5.03 1.11 -25.29
C LEU A 269 3.78 1.98 -25.12
N ILE A 270 3.92 3.30 -24.98
CA ILE A 270 2.78 4.24 -24.91
C ILE A 270 1.96 4.17 -26.20
N CYS A 271 2.63 4.23 -27.36
CA CYS A 271 1.99 4.12 -28.68
C CYS A 271 1.21 2.81 -28.80
N ARG A 272 1.78 1.69 -28.33
CA ARG A 272 1.14 0.38 -28.37
C ARG A 272 -0.09 0.30 -27.45
N ILE A 273 0.01 0.76 -26.21
CA ILE A 273 -1.07 0.68 -25.21
C ILE A 273 -2.28 1.52 -25.63
N PHE A 274 -2.04 2.68 -26.25
CA PHE A 274 -3.10 3.65 -26.59
C PHE A 274 -3.33 3.79 -28.10
N VAL A 275 -2.96 2.79 -28.90
CA VAL A 275 -3.01 2.85 -30.37
C VAL A 275 -4.40 3.20 -30.93
N THR A 276 -5.47 2.76 -30.25
CA THR A 276 -6.86 3.02 -30.63
C THR A 276 -7.51 4.20 -29.89
N ASN A 277 -6.78 4.91 -29.01
CA ASN A 277 -7.29 6.05 -28.26
C ASN A 277 -6.35 7.25 -28.40
N GLU A 278 -6.59 8.07 -29.42
CA GLU A 278 -5.74 9.21 -29.78
C GLU A 278 -5.63 10.26 -28.66
N ASP A 279 -6.72 10.51 -27.93
CA ASP A 279 -6.74 11.48 -26.83
C ASP A 279 -5.85 11.01 -25.67
N LYS A 280 -5.97 9.73 -25.28
CA LYS A 280 -5.12 9.13 -24.25
C LYS A 280 -3.67 9.04 -24.71
N LEU A 281 -3.42 8.71 -25.97
CA LEU A 281 -2.08 8.70 -26.54
C LEU A 281 -1.42 10.07 -26.42
N LYS A 282 -2.12 11.15 -26.82
CA LYS A 282 -1.64 12.53 -26.67
C LYS A 282 -1.40 12.91 -25.21
N GLU A 283 -2.33 12.57 -24.31
CA GLU A 283 -2.17 12.80 -22.85
C GLU A 283 -0.87 12.16 -22.34
N TYR A 284 -0.69 10.86 -22.59
CA TYR A 284 0.44 10.09 -22.06
C TYR A 284 1.76 10.50 -22.70
N MET A 285 1.81 10.75 -24.01
CA MET A 285 3.01 11.25 -24.68
C MET A 285 3.43 12.62 -24.12
N SER A 286 2.49 13.54 -23.92
CA SER A 286 2.78 14.86 -23.32
C SER A 286 3.34 14.76 -21.90
N LEU A 287 2.74 13.90 -21.06
CA LEU A 287 3.24 13.62 -19.72
C LEU A 287 4.64 13.00 -19.74
N PHE A 288 4.89 12.09 -20.69
CA PHE A 288 6.17 11.41 -20.86
C PHE A 288 7.28 12.37 -21.29
N GLU A 289 7.05 13.19 -22.32
CA GLU A 289 8.03 14.20 -22.75
C GLU A 289 8.35 15.20 -21.63
N THR A 290 7.32 15.59 -20.86
CA THR A 290 7.52 16.43 -19.68
C THR A 290 8.41 15.76 -18.63
N ALA A 291 8.25 14.46 -18.41
CA ALA A 291 9.08 13.69 -17.48
C ALA A 291 10.53 13.57 -17.98
N VAL A 292 10.73 13.25 -19.27
CA VAL A 292 12.05 13.14 -19.91
C VAL A 292 12.80 14.46 -19.83
N ALA A 293 12.17 15.58 -20.23
CA ALA A 293 12.79 16.91 -20.21
C ALA A 293 13.24 17.31 -18.80
N LYS A 294 12.48 16.93 -17.77
CA LYS A 294 12.83 17.19 -16.36
C LYS A 294 14.07 16.41 -15.90
N ILE A 295 14.25 15.16 -16.34
CA ILE A 295 15.44 14.37 -15.99
C ILE A 295 16.66 14.88 -16.77
N GLN A 296 16.53 15.13 -18.07
CA GLN A 296 17.62 15.67 -18.89
C GLN A 296 18.07 17.08 -18.45
N GLY A 297 17.13 17.94 -18.04
CA GLY A 297 17.42 19.25 -17.48
C GLY A 297 18.18 19.22 -16.15
N ARG A 298 18.12 18.11 -15.40
CA ARG A 298 18.92 17.89 -14.19
C ARG A 298 20.33 17.43 -14.52
N CYS A 299 20.51 16.52 -15.48
CA CYS A 299 21.84 16.11 -15.94
C CYS A 299 22.67 17.30 -16.45
N LYS A 300 22.03 18.26 -17.15
CA LYS A 300 22.70 19.48 -17.61
C LYS A 300 23.09 20.48 -16.50
N LYS A 301 22.40 20.48 -15.36
CA LYS A 301 22.71 21.38 -14.22
C LYS A 301 23.83 20.84 -13.33
N ASN A 302 24.11 19.54 -13.36
CA ASN A 302 25.17 18.91 -12.58
C ASN A 302 26.53 18.88 -13.31
N LEU A 303 26.60 19.44 -14.52
CA LEU A 303 27.81 19.50 -15.37
C LEU A 303 28.41 20.92 -15.46
N ASN A 304 27.80 21.91 -14.78
CA ASN A 304 28.27 23.29 -14.67
C ASN A 304 28.50 23.64 -13.20
#